data_AF-A0A5S3XYJ6-F1
#
_entry.id   AF-A0A5S3XYJ6-F1
#
_cell.length_a   1.000
_cell.length_b   1.000
_cell.length_c   1.000
_cell.angle_alpha   90.00
_cell.angle_beta   90.00
_cell.angle_gamma   90.00
#
_symmetry.space_group_name_H-M   'P 1'
#
loop_
_entity.id
_entity.type
_entity.pdbx_description
1 polymer ?
#
loop_
_entity_poly.entity_id
_entity_poly.type
_entity_poly.pdbx_seq_one_letter_code
_entity_poly.pdbx_strand_id
1 'polypeptide(L)'
;MGFVTLFLIAACGDSSQVSITSQSRQPDLIINSTKLYLNSCYSLSGVFNHNGTIKTKVILISPTRPLSICADKQSQLNFDGTYLTVRICRTSFGAGGCGVEKYRTKDFENWQEYIGITWHDNEQYEAWRWLGSNSSAADEITKVIPAH
;
A
#
# COMPACT_ATOMS: atom_id res chain seq x y z
N MET A 1 17.63 -20.44 -52.93
CA MET A 1 17.23 -19.11 -52.43
C MET A 1 16.50 -19.38 -51.12
N GLY A 2 17.10 -19.30 -49.94
CA GLY A 2 17.80 -18.16 -49.36
C GLY A 2 17.09 -17.91 -48.01
N PHE A 3 17.59 -18.58 -46.98
CA PHE A 3 17.12 -18.54 -45.59
C PHE A 3 17.35 -17.13 -45.01
N VAL A 4 16.34 -16.51 -44.41
CA VAL A 4 16.54 -15.45 -43.40
C VAL A 4 15.47 -15.59 -42.32
N THR A 5 15.86 -16.29 -41.26
CA THR A 5 15.27 -16.19 -39.92
C THR A 5 15.88 -14.99 -39.20
N LEU A 6 15.10 -14.33 -38.33
CA LEU A 6 15.39 -13.33 -37.27
C LEU A 6 14.36 -12.20 -37.39
N PHE A 7 13.59 -11.84 -36.36
CA PHE A 7 14.09 -11.27 -35.12
C PHE A 7 13.41 -11.82 -33.86
N LEU A 8 14.27 -12.23 -32.92
CA LEU A 8 14.03 -12.25 -31.49
C LEU A 8 13.76 -10.82 -31.01
N ILE A 9 12.67 -10.60 -30.28
CA ILE A 9 12.64 -9.59 -29.22
C ILE A 9 12.02 -10.28 -28.00
N ALA A 10 12.86 -11.02 -27.27
CA ALA A 10 12.60 -11.32 -25.89
C ALA A 10 12.75 -10.00 -25.13
N ALA A 11 11.64 -9.29 -24.93
CA ALA A 11 11.59 -8.22 -23.94
C ALA A 11 11.52 -8.89 -22.56
N CYS A 12 12.68 -9.28 -22.05
CA CYS A 12 12.90 -9.40 -20.62
C CYS A 12 12.66 -8.00 -20.04
N GLY A 13 11.44 -7.75 -19.58
CA GLY A 13 11.14 -6.54 -18.84
C GLY A 13 12.02 -6.54 -17.61
N ASP A 14 12.96 -5.61 -17.59
CA ASP A 14 13.86 -5.36 -16.48
C ASP A 14 13.10 -5.40 -15.16
N SER A 15 13.52 -6.33 -14.30
CA SER A 15 13.23 -6.26 -12.87
C SER A 15 13.72 -4.89 -12.41
N SER A 16 12.79 -3.94 -12.37
CA SER A 16 13.02 -2.60 -11.87
C SER A 16 13.41 -2.75 -10.39
N GLN A 17 14.71 -2.87 -10.14
CA GLN A 17 15.25 -2.70 -8.81
C GLN A 17 14.91 -1.27 -8.44
N VAL A 18 13.86 -1.12 -7.64
CA VAL A 18 13.48 0.13 -7.00
C VAL A 18 14.67 0.51 -6.14
N SER A 19 15.57 1.31 -6.69
CA SER A 19 16.71 1.86 -6.00
C SER A 19 16.19 2.69 -4.85
N ILE A 20 16.30 2.13 -3.65
CA ILE A 20 15.85 2.78 -2.43
C ILE A 20 16.85 3.91 -2.15
N THR A 21 16.55 5.11 -2.67
CA THR A 21 17.27 6.35 -2.36
C THR A 21 16.91 6.81 -0.94
N SER A 22 17.14 5.96 0.08
CA SER A 22 16.67 6.17 1.47
C SER A 22 17.66 6.89 2.38
N GLN A 23 18.82 7.33 1.90
CA GLN A 23 19.85 7.88 2.80
C GLN A 23 19.67 9.38 3.17
N SER A 24 18.75 10.12 2.53
CA SER A 24 18.56 11.57 2.77
C SER A 24 17.16 11.98 3.26
N ARG A 25 16.15 11.12 3.09
CA ARG A 25 14.75 11.43 3.44
C ARG A 25 14.46 11.08 4.90
N GLN A 26 13.76 11.95 5.64
CA GLN A 26 13.20 11.60 6.96
C GLN A 26 12.11 10.52 6.80
N PRO A 27 12.01 9.55 7.72
CA PRO A 27 10.96 8.54 7.65
C PRO A 27 9.58 9.18 7.85
N ASP A 28 8.59 8.69 7.11
CA ASP A 28 7.20 9.17 7.22
C ASP A 28 6.54 8.68 8.51
N LEU A 29 6.99 7.54 9.05
CA LEU A 29 6.57 7.02 10.35
C LEU A 29 7.69 6.16 10.97
N ILE A 30 7.85 6.23 12.29
CA ILE A 30 8.74 5.34 13.05
C ILE A 30 7.89 4.56 14.05
N ILE A 31 7.98 3.23 14.00
CA ILE A 31 7.34 2.33 14.95
C ILE A 31 8.45 1.52 15.63
N ASN A 32 8.67 1.74 16.91
CA ASN A 32 9.81 1.19 17.65
C ASN A 32 11.15 1.53 16.96
N SER A 33 11.89 0.53 16.49
CA SER A 33 13.13 0.68 15.72
C SER A 33 12.93 0.60 14.20
N THR A 34 11.70 0.40 13.74
CA THR A 34 11.35 0.30 12.31
C THR A 34 11.06 1.67 11.74
N LYS A 35 11.79 2.04 10.68
CA LYS A 35 11.55 3.27 9.93
C LYS A 35 10.76 2.96 8.67
N LEU A 36 9.67 3.68 8.46
CA LEU A 36 8.76 3.49 7.34
C LEU A 36 8.82 4.69 6.39
N TYR A 37 8.82 4.39 5.09
CA TYR A 37 8.97 5.35 4.00
C TYR A 37 7.87 5.11 2.97
N LEU A 38 6.89 6.01 2.94
CA LEU A 38 5.83 6.03 1.95
C LEU A 38 6.39 6.61 0.65
N ASN A 39 6.64 5.73 -0.32
CA ASN A 39 7.18 6.12 -1.63
C ASN A 39 6.01 6.41 -2.56
N SER A 40 5.41 7.59 -2.38
CA SER A 40 4.21 8.03 -3.10
C SER A 40 3.00 7.11 -2.84
N CYS A 41 2.02 7.07 -3.74
CA CYS A 41 0.86 6.17 -3.66
C CYS A 41 1.15 4.72 -4.08
N TYR A 42 2.40 4.39 -4.41
CA TYR A 42 2.71 3.12 -5.07
C TYR A 42 3.30 2.08 -4.13
N SER A 43 4.09 2.49 -3.15
CA SER A 43 4.71 1.53 -2.25
C SER A 43 5.05 2.10 -0.89
N LEU A 44 5.15 1.19 0.08
CA LEU A 44 5.69 1.46 1.40
C LEU A 44 6.94 0.62 1.58
N SER A 45 8.05 1.26 1.96
CA SER A 45 9.28 0.57 2.33
C SER A 45 9.50 0.64 3.84
N GLY A 46 10.06 -0.42 4.40
CA GLY A 46 10.47 -0.49 5.81
C GLY A 46 11.96 -0.79 5.93
N VAL A 47 12.62 -0.09 6.87
CA VAL A 47 13.97 -0.38 7.36
C VAL A 47 13.82 -0.98 8.76
N PHE A 48 14.12 -2.26 8.86
CA PHE A 48 13.99 -3.07 10.08
C PHE A 48 15.37 -3.26 10.69
N ASN A 49 15.50 -3.05 12.00
CA ASN A 49 16.70 -3.39 12.75
C ASN A 49 16.38 -4.57 13.67
N HIS A 50 16.86 -5.76 13.29
CA HIS A 50 16.75 -6.96 14.11
C HIS A 50 18.12 -7.37 14.61
N ASN A 51 18.37 -7.17 15.92
CA ASN A 51 19.61 -7.53 16.59
C ASN A 51 20.88 -6.99 15.90
N GLY A 52 20.84 -5.73 15.45
CA GLY A 52 21.97 -5.08 14.78
C GLY A 52 22.05 -5.35 13.28
N THR A 53 21.24 -6.27 12.75
CA THR A 53 21.14 -6.48 11.29
C THR A 53 20.06 -5.57 10.71
N ILE A 54 20.48 -4.63 9.86
CA ILE A 54 19.57 -3.75 9.13
C ILE A 54 19.09 -4.47 7.88
N LYS A 55 17.77 -4.64 7.75
CA LYS A 55 17.10 -5.16 6.56
C LYS A 55 16.16 -4.10 6.00
N THR A 56 16.29 -3.80 4.72
CA THR A 56 15.36 -2.92 4.01
C THR A 56 14.53 -3.75 3.05
N LYS A 57 13.21 -3.60 3.08
CA LYS A 57 12.30 -4.23 2.11
C LYS A 57 11.13 -3.32 1.76
N VAL A 58 10.61 -3.47 0.54
CA VAL A 58 9.28 -2.99 0.20
C VAL A 58 8.29 -3.90 0.91
N ILE A 59 7.39 -3.34 1.72
CA ILE A 59 6.42 -4.09 2.53
C ILE A 59 5.00 -3.99 2.01
N LEU A 60 4.69 -3.00 1.19
CA LEU A 60 3.42 -2.89 0.47
C LEU A 60 3.68 -2.37 -0.93
N ILE A 61 3.06 -3.01 -1.92
CA ILE A 61 2.89 -2.47 -3.26
C ILE A 61 1.39 -2.26 -3.45
N SER A 62 0.99 -1.01 -3.54
CA SER A 62 -0.42 -0.64 -3.67
C SER A 62 -0.88 -0.90 -5.11
N PRO A 63 -2.02 -1.60 -5.32
CA PRO A 63 -2.56 -1.83 -6.65
C PRO A 63 -2.68 -0.54 -7.47
N THR A 64 -2.30 -0.60 -8.73
CA THR A 64 -2.51 0.53 -9.66
C THR A 64 -3.99 0.59 -10.05
N ARG A 65 -4.54 1.81 -10.11
CA ARG A 65 -5.88 2.04 -10.61
C ARG A 65 -5.79 2.74 -11.96
N PRO A 66 -6.32 2.14 -13.05
CA PRO A 66 -6.41 2.81 -14.34
C PRO A 66 -7.13 4.15 -14.20
N LEU A 67 -6.76 5.12 -15.04
CA LEU A 67 -7.42 6.44 -15.09
C LEU A 67 -7.43 7.20 -13.75
N SER A 68 -6.46 6.91 -12.87
CA SER A 68 -6.35 7.53 -11.55
C SER A 68 -4.94 8.06 -11.35
N ILE A 69 -4.81 9.28 -10.85
CA ILE A 69 -3.53 9.89 -10.49
C ILE A 69 -3.35 9.90 -8.98
N CYS A 70 -2.10 9.78 -8.55
CA CYS A 70 -1.76 9.90 -7.15
C CYS A 70 -1.79 11.37 -6.71
N ALA A 71 -2.48 11.66 -5.62
CA ALA A 71 -2.44 12.95 -4.94
C ALA A 71 -1.58 12.83 -3.67
N ASP A 72 -0.26 12.74 -3.86
CA ASP A 72 0.75 12.43 -2.83
C ASP A 72 0.59 13.21 -1.52
N LYS A 73 0.20 14.49 -1.59
CA LYS A 73 0.07 15.38 -0.43
C LYS A 73 -1.00 14.95 0.58
N GLN A 74 -1.90 14.06 0.20
CA GLN A 74 -3.01 13.59 1.05
C GLN A 74 -2.83 12.14 1.51
N SER A 75 -1.80 11.45 1.04
CA SER A 75 -1.50 10.09 1.48
C SER A 75 -0.80 10.13 2.84
N GLN A 76 -1.17 9.21 3.74
CA GLN A 76 -0.76 9.25 5.15
C GLN A 76 -0.45 7.85 5.66
N LEU A 77 0.49 7.79 6.61
CA LEU A 77 0.72 6.62 7.45
C LEU A 77 0.21 6.90 8.85
N ASN A 78 -0.45 5.92 9.45
CA ASN A 78 -0.88 5.98 10.85
C ASN A 78 -0.63 4.63 11.54
N PHE A 79 -0.38 4.67 12.85
CA PHE A 79 -0.32 3.47 13.68
C PHE A 79 -1.14 3.70 14.95
N ASP A 80 -2.14 2.85 15.17
CA ASP A 80 -3.09 2.97 16.30
C ASP A 80 -2.72 2.08 17.50
N GLY A 81 -1.55 1.45 17.48
CA GLY A 81 -1.11 0.46 18.48
C GLY A 81 -1.37 -0.99 18.06
N THR A 82 -2.26 -1.23 17.11
CA THR A 82 -2.57 -2.57 16.58
C THR A 82 -2.26 -2.68 15.09
N TYR A 83 -2.71 -1.71 14.30
CA TYR A 83 -2.58 -1.69 12.86
C TYR A 83 -1.73 -0.53 12.39
N LEU A 84 -0.77 -0.84 11.53
CA LEU A 84 -0.22 0.14 10.61
C LEU A 84 -1.23 0.32 9.48
N THR A 85 -1.72 1.54 9.28
CA THR A 85 -2.66 1.89 8.22
C THR A 85 -2.00 2.85 7.23
N VAL A 86 -2.12 2.52 5.95
CA VAL A 86 -1.71 3.33 4.81
C VAL A 86 -2.97 3.89 4.17
N ARG A 87 -3.11 5.20 4.18
CA ARG A 87 -4.18 5.91 3.47
C ARG A 87 -3.61 6.50 2.19
N ILE A 88 -4.21 6.18 1.06
CA ILE A 88 -3.77 6.63 -0.26
C ILE A 88 -4.87 7.45 -0.89
N CYS A 89 -4.50 8.64 -1.36
CA CYS A 89 -5.41 9.48 -2.10
C CYS A 89 -5.19 9.33 -3.61
N ARG A 90 -6.19 8.78 -4.32
CA ARG A 90 -6.18 8.71 -5.78
C ARG A 90 -7.29 9.57 -6.37
N THR A 91 -6.95 10.45 -7.29
CA THR A 91 -7.93 11.25 -8.03
C THR A 91 -8.24 10.57 -9.34
N SER A 92 -9.49 10.13 -9.53
CA SER A 92 -9.95 9.62 -10.82
C SER A 92 -10.05 10.77 -11.83
N PHE A 93 -9.69 10.48 -13.08
CA PHE A 93 -9.75 11.45 -14.16
C PHE A 93 -11.19 11.97 -14.34
N GLY A 94 -11.36 13.30 -14.30
CA GLY A 94 -12.67 13.96 -14.45
C GLY A 94 -13.53 14.06 -13.18
N ALA A 95 -13.20 13.35 -12.09
CA ALA A 95 -14.00 13.35 -10.86
C ALA A 95 -13.65 14.50 -9.90
N GLY A 96 -12.45 15.10 -10.02
CA GLY A 96 -11.96 16.20 -9.17
C GLY A 96 -11.73 15.87 -7.69
N GLY A 97 -12.23 14.74 -7.20
CA GLY A 97 -12.16 14.31 -5.80
C GLY A 97 -11.13 13.21 -5.52
N CYS A 98 -10.73 13.13 -4.26
CA CYS A 98 -9.85 12.10 -3.72
C CYS A 98 -10.64 10.82 -3.39
N GLY A 99 -10.48 9.77 -4.20
CA GLY A 99 -10.84 8.41 -3.86
C GLY A 99 -9.84 7.85 -2.84
N VAL A 100 -10.29 7.73 -1.59
CA VAL A 100 -9.44 7.25 -0.49
C VAL A 100 -9.39 5.72 -0.52
N GLU A 101 -8.21 5.18 -0.77
CA GLU A 101 -7.90 3.78 -0.53
C GLU A 101 -7.25 3.65 0.86
N LYS A 102 -7.55 2.56 1.58
CA LYS A 102 -6.89 2.25 2.85
C LYS A 102 -6.38 0.82 2.82
N TYR A 103 -5.16 0.64 3.31
CA TYR A 103 -4.54 -0.66 3.50
C TYR A 103 -4.04 -0.77 4.94
N ARG A 104 -4.11 -1.94 5.55
CA ARG A 104 -3.62 -2.13 6.93
C ARG A 104 -2.92 -3.45 7.14
N THR A 105 -2.05 -3.50 8.13
CA THR A 105 -1.33 -4.72 8.54
C THR A 105 -1.04 -4.71 10.04
N LYS A 106 -0.96 -5.90 10.65
CA LYS A 106 -0.51 -6.11 12.04
C LYS A 106 0.96 -6.53 12.12
N ASP A 107 1.54 -7.02 11.02
CA ASP A 107 2.82 -7.75 11.01
C ASP A 107 3.79 -7.29 9.90
N PHE A 108 3.42 -6.29 9.09
CA PHE A 108 4.18 -5.81 7.93
C PHE A 108 4.30 -6.81 6.77
N GLU A 109 3.52 -7.88 6.79
CA GLU A 109 3.58 -8.96 5.79
C GLU A 109 2.20 -9.26 5.21
N ASN A 110 1.21 -9.46 6.08
CA ASN A 110 -0.16 -9.72 5.69
C ASN A 110 -0.94 -8.40 5.68
N TRP A 111 -1.39 -8.01 4.50
CA TRP A 111 -2.10 -6.76 4.28
C TRP A 111 -3.57 -6.98 3.97
N GLN A 112 -4.39 -6.10 4.51
CA GLN A 112 -5.81 -6.00 4.19
C GLN A 112 -6.08 -4.69 3.46
N GLU A 113 -7.02 -4.70 2.53
CA GLU A 113 -7.60 -3.51 1.91
C GLU A 113 -8.99 -3.22 2.50
N TYR A 114 -9.31 -1.94 2.62
CA TYR A 114 -10.64 -1.48 3.01
C TYR A 114 -11.60 -1.65 1.83
N ILE A 115 -12.74 -2.31 2.08
CA ILE A 115 -13.75 -2.60 1.05
C ILE A 115 -15.06 -1.83 1.26
N GLY A 116 -15.22 -1.11 2.37
CA GLY A 116 -16.40 -0.27 2.61
C GLY A 116 -16.85 -0.21 4.06
N ILE A 117 -18.03 0.37 4.25
CA ILE A 117 -18.72 0.40 5.53
C ILE A 117 -19.73 -0.75 5.56
N THR A 118 -19.83 -1.41 6.70
CA THR A 118 -20.89 -2.36 7.03
C THR A 118 -21.55 -1.97 8.35
N TRP A 119 -22.77 -2.46 8.58
CA TRP A 119 -23.58 -2.13 9.74
C TRP A 119 -23.93 -3.41 10.50
N HIS A 120 -23.76 -3.38 11.82
CA HIS A 120 -24.15 -4.46 12.72
C HIS A 120 -24.79 -3.83 13.95
N ASP A 121 -26.01 -4.26 14.30
CA ASP A 121 -26.78 -3.71 15.44
C ASP A 121 -26.86 -2.18 15.50
N ASN A 122 -27.12 -1.52 14.36
CA ASN A 122 -27.12 -0.06 14.18
C ASN A 122 -25.77 0.64 14.47
N GLU A 123 -24.69 -0.12 14.62
CA GLU A 123 -23.34 0.40 14.75
C GLU A 123 -22.58 0.29 13.43
N GLN A 124 -21.72 1.28 13.18
CA GLN A 124 -20.95 1.37 11.94
C GLN A 124 -19.60 0.65 12.09
N TYR A 125 -19.25 -0.15 11.09
CA TYR A 125 -17.99 -0.89 11.02
C TYR A 125 -17.30 -0.63 9.68
N GLU A 126 -15.97 -0.61 9.71
CA GLU A 126 -15.15 -0.72 8.51
C GLU A 126 -14.98 -2.19 8.16
N ALA A 127 -15.23 -2.54 6.91
CA ALA A 127 -15.03 -3.86 6.36
C ALA A 127 -13.66 -3.96 5.66
N TRP A 128 -12.92 -5.01 5.96
CA TRP A 128 -11.56 -5.23 5.49
C TRP A 128 -11.42 -6.62 4.89
N ARG A 129 -10.65 -6.71 3.81
CA ARG A 129 -10.40 -7.95 3.06
C ARG A 129 -8.90 -8.13 2.86
N TRP A 130 -8.40 -9.35 2.83
CA TRP A 130 -7.01 -9.62 2.44
C TRP A 130 -6.69 -9.05 1.06
N LEU A 131 -5.58 -8.32 0.96
CA LEU A 131 -5.13 -7.71 -0.26
C LEU A 131 -4.86 -8.79 -1.32
N GLY A 132 -5.48 -8.65 -2.50
CA GLY A 132 -5.36 -9.63 -3.58
C GLY A 132 -6.38 -10.79 -3.51
N SER A 133 -7.27 -10.80 -2.52
CA SER A 133 -8.39 -11.73 -2.48
C SER A 133 -9.43 -11.41 -3.56
N ASN A 134 -9.96 -12.44 -4.22
CA ASN A 134 -11.05 -12.33 -5.19
C ASN A 134 -12.45 -12.36 -4.55
N SER A 135 -12.55 -12.62 -3.24
CA SER A 135 -13.82 -12.68 -2.53
C SER A 135 -14.41 -11.27 -2.34
N SER A 136 -15.72 -11.09 -2.45
CA SER A 136 -16.36 -9.81 -2.06
C SER A 136 -16.66 -9.71 -0.55
N ALA A 137 -16.46 -10.79 0.20
CA ALA A 137 -16.70 -10.81 1.64
C ALA A 137 -15.59 -10.11 2.43
N ALA A 138 -15.95 -9.55 3.58
CA ALA A 138 -14.99 -9.05 4.56
C ALA A 138 -14.34 -10.23 5.31
N ASP A 139 -13.02 -10.18 5.46
CA ASP A 139 -12.26 -11.08 6.32
C ASP A 139 -12.24 -10.58 7.77
N GLU A 140 -12.37 -9.26 7.97
CA GLU A 140 -12.42 -8.63 9.28
C GLU A 140 -13.30 -7.38 9.24
N ILE A 141 -14.00 -7.12 10.35
CA ILE A 141 -14.76 -5.87 10.57
C ILE A 141 -14.21 -5.16 11.80
N THR A 142 -14.12 -3.84 11.74
CA THR A 142 -13.61 -3.03 12.86
C THR A 142 -14.56 -1.88 13.13
N LYS A 143 -15.00 -1.74 14.37
CA LYS A 143 -15.94 -0.69 14.77
C LYS A 143 -15.37 0.69 14.45
N VAL A 144 -16.17 1.53 13.81
CA VAL A 144 -15.81 2.93 13.59
C VAL A 144 -15.94 3.66 14.92
N ILE A 145 -14.84 4.19 15.44
CA ILE A 145 -14.85 5.07 16.62
C ILE A 145 -15.00 6.50 16.09
N PRO A 146 -16.11 7.21 16.40
CA PRO A 146 -16.26 8.60 16.01
C PRO A 146 -15.15 9.44 16.63
N ALA A 147 -14.49 10.29 15.84
CA ALA A 147 -13.62 11.32 16.38
C ALA A 147 -14.51 12.35 17.08
N HIS A 148 -14.33 12.51 18.40
CA HIS A 148 -14.97 13.56 19.21
C HIS A 148 -14.20 14.87 19.10
#